data_AF-A0A7V0P0G8-F1
#
_entry.id   AF-A0A7V0P0G8-F1
#
_cell.length_a   1.000
_cell.length_b   1.000
_cell.length_c   1.000
_cell.angle_alpha   90.00
_cell.angle_beta   90.00
_cell.angle_gamma   90.00
#
_symmetry.space_group_name_H-M   'P 1'
#
loop_
_entity.id
_entity.type
_entity.pdbx_description
1 polymer ?
#
loop_
_entity_poly.entity_id
_entity_poly.type
_entity_poly.pdbx_seq_one_letter_code
_entity_poly.pdbx_strand_id
1 'polypeptide(L)' 'MRVFEIEIQDWTSPEITLRVSCSSGFYVRSLAHDVGAAIGCGGTLKQLVRTRIGPHHLEEALSLDELAVKLSQCPI' A
#
# COMPACT_ATOMS: atom_id res chain seq x y z
N MET A 1 -12.59 -8.29 9.48
CA MET A 1 -11.36 -7.93 8.76
C MET A 1 -10.85 -9.17 8.04
N ARG A 2 -10.63 -9.12 6.72
CA ARG A 2 -10.23 -10.29 5.93
C ARG A 2 -9.10 -9.92 4.98
N VAL A 3 -8.11 -10.81 4.85
CA VAL A 3 -7.12 -10.77 3.78
C VAL A 3 -7.57 -11.73 2.70
N PHE A 4 -7.65 -11.25 1.46
CA PHE A 4 -8.04 -12.03 0.30
C PHE A 4 -6.83 -12.67 -0.38
N GLU A 5 -5.70 -11.96 -0.40
CA GLU A 5 -4.47 -12.39 -1.07
C GLU A 5 -3.25 -11.74 -0.41
N ILE A 6 -2.15 -12.49 -0.33
CA ILE A 6 -0.81 -12.01 0.05
C ILE A 6 0.19 -12.62 -0.93
N GLU A 7 1.00 -11.78 -1.54
CA GLU A 7 2.04 -12.18 -2.50
C GLU A 7 3.36 -11.48 -2.13
N ILE A 8 4.47 -12.22 -2.21
CA ILE A 8 5.82 -11.65 -2.12
C ILE A 8 6.20 -11.13 -3.50
N GLN A 9 6.41 -9.83 -3.62
CA GLN A 9 6.84 -9.22 -4.88
C GLN A 9 8.36 -9.18 -5.05
N ASP A 10 9.06 -8.94 -3.94
CA ASP A 10 10.52 -8.89 -3.92
C ASP A 10 11.05 -9.21 -2.51
N TRP A 11 12.28 -9.71 -2.44
CA TRP A 11 12.99 -9.97 -1.19
C TRP A 11 14.48 -9.67 -1.36
N THR A 12 14.94 -8.64 -0.67
CA THR A 12 16.36 -8.34 -0.50
C THR A 12 16.63 -8.10 0.98
N SER A 13 17.14 -9.12 1.68
CA SER A 13 17.33 -9.08 3.14
C SER A 13 18.09 -7.80 3.58
N PRO A 14 17.58 -7.06 4.59
CA PRO A 14 16.47 -7.38 5.50
C PRO A 14 15.09 -6.87 5.04
N GLU A 15 14.90 -6.52 3.77
CA GLU A 15 13.67 -5.93 3.24
C GLU A 15 12.86 -6.91 2.39
N ILE A 16 11.55 -6.95 2.63
CA ILE A 16 10.58 -7.78 1.89
C ILE A 16 9.46 -6.86 1.40
N THR A 17 9.11 -6.99 0.13
CA THR A 17 7.98 -6.27 -0.47
C THR A 17 6.80 -7.22 -0.62
N LEU A 18 5.67 -6.87 -0.01
CA LEU A 18 4.44 -7.66 -0.05
C LEU A 18 3.33 -6.89 -0.77
N ARG A 19 2.60 -7.58 -1.64
CA ARG A 19 1.30 -7.13 -2.16
C ARG A 19 0.21 -7.80 -1.34
N VAL A 20 -0.74 -7.00 -0.83
CA VAL A 20 -1.81 -7.48 0.04
C VAL A 20 -3.16 -6.95 -0.47
N SER A 21 -4.10 -7.86 -0.73
CA SER A 21 -5.50 -7.54 -0.99
C SER A 21 -6.33 -7.81 0.26
N CYS A 22 -7.07 -6.82 0.74
CA CYS A 22 -7.79 -6.92 2.01
C CYS A 22 -9.10 -6.12 2.02
N SER A 23 -9.97 -6.45 2.98
CA SER A 23 -11.16 -5.66 3.27
C SER A 23 -10.79 -4.30 3.88
N SER A 24 -11.72 -3.35 3.90
CA SER A 24 -11.55 -2.09 4.65
C SER A 24 -11.19 -2.34 6.13
N GLY A 25 -10.41 -1.43 6.70
CA GLY A 25 -10.00 -1.46 8.12
C GLY A 25 -8.83 -2.40 8.43
N PHE A 26 -8.12 -2.92 7.43
CA PHE A 26 -6.93 -3.74 7.66
C PHE A 26 -5.70 -2.92 8.07
N TYR A 27 -5.06 -3.34 9.17
CA TYR A 27 -3.88 -2.68 9.72
C TYR A 27 -2.59 -3.34 9.19
N VAL A 28 -2.09 -2.87 8.05
CA VAL A 28 -0.85 -3.38 7.42
C VAL A 28 0.38 -3.26 8.34
N ARG A 29 0.40 -2.27 9.23
CA ARG A 29 1.47 -2.14 10.25
C ARG A 29 1.51 -3.33 11.22
N SER A 30 0.34 -3.81 11.64
CA SER A 30 0.25 -4.99 12.51
C SER A 30 0.69 -6.24 11.77
N LEU A 31 0.35 -6.37 10.48
CA LEU A 31 0.85 -7.47 9.65
C LEU A 31 2.38 -7.52 9.60
N ALA A 32 3.05 -6.38 9.41
CA ALA A 32 4.51 -6.33 9.38
C ALA A 32 5.14 -6.80 10.72
N HIS A 33 4.53 -6.38 11.85
CA HIS A 33 4.92 -6.83 13.18
C HIS A 33 4.73 -8.35 13.33
N ASP A 34 3.56 -8.87 12.98
CA ASP A 34 3.19 -10.27 13.17
C ASP A 34 4.04 -11.20 12.29
N VAL A 35 4.28 -10.81 11.04
CA VAL A 35 5.20 -11.54 10.13
C VAL A 35 6.61 -11.55 10.72
N GLY A 36 7.11 -10.39 11.16
CA GLY A 36 8.42 -10.26 11.78
C GLY A 36 8.58 -11.10 13.05
N ALA A 37 7.54 -11.16 13.89
CA ALA A 37 7.51 -11.99 15.09
C ALA A 37 7.53 -13.49 14.73
N ALA A 38 6.76 -13.90 13.72
CA ALA A 38 6.70 -15.29 13.26
C ALA A 38 8.04 -15.80 12.70
N ILE A 39 8.82 -14.94 12.06
CA ILE A 39 10.17 -15.28 11.52
C ILE A 39 11.29 -15.06 12.54
N GLY A 40 11.01 -14.51 13.72
CA GLY A 40 11.95 -14.40 14.84
C GLY A 40 12.93 -13.23 14.78
N CYS A 41 12.84 -12.32 13.81
CA CYS A 41 13.70 -11.12 13.73
C CYS A 41 12.97 -9.81 14.07
N GLY A 42 11.65 -9.84 14.24
CA GLY A 42 10.82 -8.64 14.32
C GLY A 42 10.59 -8.01 12.95
N GLY A 43 9.65 -7.07 12.87
CA GLY A 43 9.28 -6.48 11.59
C GLY A 43 8.58 -5.14 11.80
N THR A 44 8.89 -4.19 10.93
CA THR A 44 8.25 -2.88 10.91
C THR A 44 7.95 -2.48 9.48
N LEU A 45 6.93 -1.64 9.31
CA LEU A 45 6.54 -1.14 8.00
C LEU A 45 7.47 0.00 7.60
N LYS A 46 8.31 -0.23 6.57
CA LYS A 46 9.19 0.80 5.99
C LYS A 46 8.43 1.74 5.06
N GLN A 47 7.61 1.19 4.16
CA GLN A 47 6.85 1.93 3.16
C GLN A 47 5.51 1.25 2.91
N LEU A 48 4.48 2.04 2.58
CA LEU A 48 3.18 1.54 2.18
C LEU A 48 2.62 2.40 1.06
N VAL A 49 2.21 1.75 -0.02
CA VAL A 49 1.50 2.38 -1.13
C VAL A 49 0.17 1.66 -1.29
N ARG A 50 -0.92 2.43 -1.24
CA ARG A 50 -2.26 1.90 -1.51
C ARG A 50 -2.53 2.00 -3.00
N THR A 51 -2.55 0.85 -3.67
CA THR A 51 -2.71 0.77 -5.13
C THR A 51 -4.17 0.75 -5.60
N ARG A 52 -5.13 0.47 -4.70
CA ARG A 52 -6.55 0.37 -5.05
C ARG A 52 -7.48 0.72 -3.88
N ILE A 53 -8.63 1.34 -4.19
CA ILE A 53 -9.75 1.56 -3.28
C ILE A 53 -11.05 1.31 -4.03
N GLY A 54 -11.75 0.21 -3.76
CA GLY A 54 -12.96 -0.13 -4.50
C GLY A 54 -12.67 -0.12 -6.01
N PRO A 55 -13.41 0.63 -6.85
CA PRO A 55 -13.16 0.71 -8.28
C PRO A 55 -11.97 1.60 -8.68
N HIS A 56 -11.38 2.37 -7.77
CA HIS A 56 -10.34 3.35 -8.09
C HIS A 56 -8.95 2.75 -7.99
N HIS A 57 -8.16 2.99 -9.03
CA HIS A 57 -6.80 2.48 -9.19
C HIS A 57 -5.77 3.60 -9.06
N LEU A 58 -4.57 3.28 -8.54
CA LEU A 58 -3.50 4.26 -8.35
C LEU A 58 -2.99 4.81 -9.69
N GLU A 59 -3.04 4.00 -10.74
CA GLU A 59 -2.67 4.39 -12.09
C GLU A 59 -3.56 5.50 -12.66
N GLU A 60 -4.77 5.65 -12.10
CA GLU A 60 -5.75 6.70 -12.46
C GLU A 60 -5.64 7.93 -11.55
N ALA A 61 -4.79 7.88 -10.52
CA ALA A 61 -4.64 8.96 -9.56
C ALA A 61 -3.83 10.13 -10.16
N LEU A 62 -4.23 11.35 -9.80
CA LEU A 62 -3.47 12.56 -10.12
C LEU A 62 -2.52 12.90 -8.97
N SER A 63 -1.30 13.26 -9.32
CA SER A 63 -0.40 13.98 -8.43
C SER A 63 -0.93 15.38 -8.11
N LEU A 64 -0.42 15.99 -7.04
CA LEU A 64 -0.82 17.34 -6.66
C LEU A 64 -0.44 18.37 -7.72
N ASP A 65 0.68 18.19 -8.41
CA ASP A 65 1.12 19.08 -9.49
C ASP A 65 0.21 18.98 -10.72
N GLU A 66 -0.15 17.77 -11.14
CA GLU A 66 -1.11 17.56 -12.24
C GLU A 66 -2.48 18.14 -11.90
N LEU A 67 -2.91 18.00 -10.64
CA LEU A 67 -4.15 18.60 -10.16
C LEU A 67 -4.09 20.14 -10.23
N ALA A 68 -2.99 20.76 -9.79
CA ALA A 68 -2.82 22.21 -9.83
C ALA A 68 -2.89 22.76 -11.26
N VAL A 69 -2.25 22.07 -12.23
CA VAL A 69 -2.32 22.43 -13.65
C VAL A 69 -3.77 22.33 -14.16
N LYS A 70 -4.48 21.24 -13.88
CA LYS A 70 -5.88 21.09 -14.30
C LYS A 70 -6.81 22.15 -13.71
N LEU A 71 -6.60 22.52 -12.45
CA LEU A 71 -7.40 23.55 -11.79
C LEU A 71 -7.17 24.93 -12.44
N SER A 72 -5.94 25.28 -12.81
CA SER A 72 -5.65 26.56 -13.49
C SER A 72 -6.26 26.70 -14.88
N GLN A 73 -6.55 25.57 -15.54
CA GLN A 73 -7.18 25.52 -16.87
C GLN A 73 -8.70 25.43 -16.79
N CYS A 74 -9.26 25.29 -15.59
CA CYS A 74 -10.70 25.20 -15.40
C CYS A 74 -11.27 26.62 -15.38
N PRO A 75 -12.13 27.00 -16.34
CA PRO A 75 -12.85 28.27 -16.27
C PRO A 75 -13.86 28.14 -15.11
N ILE A 76 -13.60 28.84 -14.02
CA ILE A 76 -14.58 29.03 -12.94
C ILE A 76 -15.62 30.05 -13.41
#